data_AF-Q3TPP5-F1
#
_entry.id   AF-Q3TPP5-F1
#
_cell.length_a   1.000
_cell.length_b   1.000
_cell.length_c   1.000
_cell.angle_alpha   90.00
_cell.angle_beta   90.00
_cell.angle_gamma   90.00
#
_symmetry.space_group_name_H-M   'P 1'
#
loop_
_entity.id
_entity.type
_entity.pdbx_description
1 polymer ?
#
loop_
_entity_poly.entity_id
_entity_poly.type
_entity_poly.pdbx_seq_one_letter_code
_entity_poly.pdbx_strand_id
1 'polypeptide(L)'
;KAVEALKEAGSIVRLYVKRRKPASEKIMEIKLIKGPKGLGFSIAGGVGNQHIPGDNSIYVTKIIEGGAAHKDGKLQIGDKLLAVNSVCLEEVTHEEAVTALKNTSDFVYLKVAKPTTSSQSVDNYVSPSSCLGQTPTSPARYSPISKAVLGDDEITREPRKVVLHRGSTGLGFNIVGGEDGEGIFISFILAGGPADLSGELRKGDRIISVNSVDLRAASHEQAAAALKNAGQAVTIVAQYRPEEYSRFEAKIHDLREQMMNSSVSSGSGSLRTSQKRSLYVRALFDYDKTKDSGLPSQGLNFRFGDILHVINASDDEWWQARQVTPDGESDEVGVIPSKRRVEKKERARLKTVKFNS
;
A
#
# COMPACT_ATOMS: atom_id res chain seq x y z
N LYS A 1 -3.78 -37.35 8.07
CA LYS A 1 -4.35 -37.06 9.42
C LYS A 1 -5.75 -36.43 9.38
N ALA A 2 -5.97 -35.14 9.05
CA ALA A 2 -7.34 -34.57 9.10
C ALA A 2 -8.30 -35.17 8.04
N VAL A 3 -7.81 -35.39 6.82
CA VAL A 3 -8.58 -35.98 5.72
C VAL A 3 -8.91 -37.46 5.99
N GLU A 4 -7.99 -38.22 6.60
CA GLU A 4 -8.24 -39.61 7.00
C GLU A 4 -9.27 -39.71 8.13
N ALA A 5 -9.16 -38.84 9.15
CA ALA A 5 -10.13 -38.80 10.24
C ALA A 5 -11.57 -38.50 9.75
N LEU A 6 -11.72 -37.69 8.70
CA LEU A 6 -13.01 -37.44 8.07
C LEU A 6 -13.52 -38.62 7.23
N LYS A 7 -12.61 -39.38 6.60
CA LYS A 7 -12.97 -40.61 5.87
C LYS A 7 -13.39 -41.74 6.81
N GLU A 8 -12.84 -41.80 8.02
CA GLU A 8 -13.19 -42.80 9.05
C GLU A 8 -14.41 -42.43 9.90
N ALA A 9 -14.83 -41.16 9.93
CA ALA A 9 -15.89 -40.68 10.83
C ALA A 9 -17.32 -41.14 10.48
N GLY A 10 -17.50 -41.97 9.46
CA GLY A 10 -18.80 -42.48 9.02
C GLY A 10 -19.70 -41.39 8.43
N SER A 11 -21.01 -41.62 8.44
CA SER A 11 -22.02 -40.76 7.80
C SER A 11 -22.37 -39.49 8.57
N ILE A 12 -21.90 -39.33 9.82
CA ILE A 12 -22.18 -38.16 10.66
C ILE A 12 -20.89 -37.69 11.33
N VAL A 13 -20.41 -36.52 10.90
CA VAL A 13 -19.27 -35.84 11.52
C VAL A 13 -19.77 -34.73 12.43
N ARG A 14 -19.43 -34.79 13.73
CA ARG A 14 -19.68 -33.70 14.67
C ARG A 14 -18.43 -32.84 14.81
N LEU A 15 -18.48 -31.63 14.27
CA LEU A 15 -17.38 -30.68 14.32
C LEU A 15 -17.57 -29.67 15.47
N TYR A 16 -16.53 -29.49 16.27
CA TYR A 16 -16.45 -28.41 17.25
C TYR A 16 -15.61 -27.28 16.67
N VAL A 17 -16.28 -26.24 16.15
CA VAL A 17 -15.60 -25.09 15.54
C VAL A 17 -15.33 -24.04 16.61
N LYS A 18 -14.05 -23.82 16.93
CA LYS A 18 -13.62 -22.66 17.73
C LYS A 18 -13.69 -21.41 16.84
N ARG A 19 -14.84 -20.73 16.86
CA ARG A 19 -14.98 -19.43 16.20
C ARG A 19 -14.09 -18.41 16.92
N ARG A 20 -13.28 -17.63 16.16
CA ARG A 20 -12.61 -16.47 16.75
C ARG A 20 -13.71 -15.56 17.33
N LYS A 21 -13.62 -15.25 18.63
CA LYS A 21 -14.46 -14.18 19.20
C LYS A 21 -14.17 -12.91 18.39
N PRO A 22 -15.18 -12.14 17.97
CA PRO A 22 -14.93 -10.84 17.36
C PRO A 22 -14.04 -10.06 18.33
N ALA A 23 -12.93 -9.54 17.79
CA ALA A 23 -12.04 -8.69 18.55
C ALA A 23 -12.90 -7.55 19.14
N SER A 24 -12.80 -7.28 20.44
CA SER A 24 -13.55 -6.19 21.05
C SER A 24 -13.09 -4.88 20.43
N GLU A 25 -13.86 -4.33 19.49
CA GLU A 25 -13.51 -3.09 18.80
C GLU A 25 -13.59 -1.93 19.79
N LYS A 26 -12.52 -1.14 19.89
CA LYS A 26 -12.53 0.08 20.70
C LYS A 26 -13.09 1.21 19.85
N ILE A 27 -14.28 1.70 20.22
CA ILE A 27 -14.92 2.83 19.56
C ILE A 27 -14.29 4.14 20.07
N MET A 28 -14.00 5.05 19.17
CA MET A 28 -13.55 6.41 19.46
C MET A 28 -14.23 7.44 18.56
N GLU A 29 -14.31 8.67 19.04
CA GLU A 29 -14.77 9.82 18.27
C GLU A 29 -13.60 10.73 17.94
N ILE A 30 -13.51 11.14 16.67
CA ILE A 30 -12.45 12.00 16.15
C ILE A 30 -13.08 13.23 15.53
N LYS A 31 -12.70 14.41 16.00
CA LYS A 31 -13.08 15.68 15.39
C LYS A 31 -11.96 16.16 14.46
N LEU A 32 -12.24 16.23 13.17
CA LEU A 32 -11.34 16.78 12.16
C LEU A 32 -11.85 18.13 11.67
N ILE A 33 -10.91 18.99 11.28
CA ILE A 33 -11.17 20.23 10.56
C ILE A 33 -10.69 20.01 9.12
N LYS A 34 -11.56 20.21 8.13
CA LYS A 34 -11.20 20.07 6.71
C LYS A 34 -10.05 21.02 6.38
N GLY A 35 -8.99 20.47 5.82
CA GLY A 35 -7.90 21.24 5.25
C GLY A 35 -8.19 21.63 3.80
N PRO A 36 -7.24 22.32 3.13
CA PRO A 36 -7.37 22.72 1.73
C PRO A 36 -7.50 21.52 0.76
N LYS A 37 -7.11 20.32 1.21
CA LYS A 37 -7.26 19.05 0.47
C LYS A 37 -8.32 18.13 1.10
N GLY A 38 -9.27 18.69 1.83
CA GLY A 38 -10.31 17.95 2.55
C GLY A 38 -9.81 17.28 3.83
N LEU A 39 -10.33 16.09 4.12
CA LEU A 39 -10.09 15.38 5.40
C LEU A 39 -8.73 14.67 5.47
N GLY A 40 -8.06 14.44 4.34
CA GLY A 40 -6.70 13.90 4.33
C GLY A 40 -6.60 12.38 4.56
N PHE A 41 -7.62 11.60 4.17
CA PHE A 41 -7.57 10.13 4.17
C PHE A 41 -8.37 9.55 2.99
N SER A 42 -8.17 8.26 2.71
CA SER A 42 -8.92 7.49 1.71
C SER A 42 -9.68 6.35 2.37
N ILE A 43 -10.81 5.97 1.77
CA ILE A 43 -11.65 4.86 2.24
C ILE A 43 -11.78 3.76 1.18
N ALA A 44 -12.09 2.55 1.62
CA ALA A 44 -12.56 1.44 0.79
C ALA A 44 -13.62 0.65 1.58
N GLY A 45 -14.32 -0.27 0.93
CA GLY A 45 -15.43 -0.98 1.57
C GLY A 45 -16.78 -0.40 1.18
N GLY A 46 -17.82 -1.03 1.71
CA GLY A 46 -19.22 -0.75 1.40
C GLY A 46 -19.92 -1.97 0.82
N VAL A 47 -21.24 -1.98 0.90
CA VAL A 47 -22.10 -3.01 0.28
C VAL A 47 -21.84 -3.02 -1.22
N GLY A 48 -21.53 -4.21 -1.75
CA GLY A 48 -21.16 -4.40 -3.16
C GLY A 48 -19.72 -4.05 -3.50
N ASN A 49 -18.93 -3.49 -2.56
CA ASN A 49 -17.53 -3.14 -2.75
C ASN A 49 -16.69 -3.47 -1.51
N GLN A 50 -16.69 -4.74 -1.12
CA GLN A 50 -16.03 -5.21 0.11
C GLN A 50 -14.51 -5.02 0.05
N HIS A 51 -13.95 -4.36 1.06
CA HIS A 51 -12.50 -4.29 1.24
C HIS A 51 -11.94 -5.54 1.93
N ILE A 52 -12.71 -6.08 2.88
CA ILE A 52 -12.43 -7.33 3.58
C ILE A 52 -13.51 -8.34 3.17
N PRO A 53 -13.14 -9.54 2.69
CA PRO A 53 -14.12 -10.53 2.25
C PRO A 53 -15.15 -10.85 3.35
N GLY A 54 -16.44 -10.69 3.04
CA GLY A 54 -17.53 -10.92 3.97
C GLY A 54 -17.81 -9.78 4.94
N ASP A 55 -17.13 -8.64 4.84
CA ASP A 55 -17.41 -7.44 5.64
C ASP A 55 -17.72 -6.24 4.73
N ASN A 56 -18.94 -5.71 4.86
CA ASN A 56 -19.43 -4.57 4.08
C ASN A 56 -19.03 -3.20 4.67
N SER A 57 -18.25 -3.17 5.74
CA SER A 57 -17.92 -1.93 6.44
C SER A 57 -16.96 -1.04 5.67
N ILE A 58 -16.97 0.25 6.02
CA ILE A 58 -16.07 1.26 5.45
C ILE A 58 -14.77 1.30 6.25
N TYR A 59 -13.63 1.20 5.56
CA TYR A 59 -12.29 1.18 6.14
C TYR A 59 -11.42 2.31 5.63
N VAL A 60 -10.58 2.85 6.49
CA VAL A 60 -9.52 3.79 6.11
C VAL A 60 -8.37 3.02 5.47
N THR A 61 -8.05 3.30 4.21
CA THR A 61 -6.99 2.61 3.46
C THR A 61 -5.72 3.44 3.32
N LYS A 62 -5.80 4.75 3.53
CA LYS A 62 -4.66 5.65 3.41
C LYS A 62 -4.84 6.89 4.28
N ILE A 63 -3.76 7.34 4.89
CA ILE A 63 -3.65 8.67 5.50
C ILE A 63 -2.75 9.53 4.60
N ILE A 64 -3.19 10.75 4.28
CA ILE A 64 -2.45 11.68 3.42
C ILE A 64 -1.53 12.52 4.30
N GLU A 65 -0.22 12.42 4.07
CA GLU A 65 0.79 13.20 4.78
C GLU A 65 0.53 14.70 4.68
N GLY A 66 0.62 15.39 5.82
CA GLY A 66 0.31 16.82 5.93
C GLY A 66 -1.19 17.17 5.82
N GLY A 67 -2.07 16.20 5.58
CA GLY A 67 -3.53 16.34 5.59
C GLY A 67 -4.12 16.50 6.99
N ALA A 68 -5.42 16.80 7.08
CA ALA A 68 -6.11 17.03 8.35
C ALA A 68 -6.05 15.82 9.29
N ALA A 69 -6.37 14.62 8.79
CA ALA A 69 -6.27 13.38 9.56
C ALA A 69 -4.83 13.06 10.01
N HIS A 70 -3.84 13.31 9.17
CA HIS A 70 -2.42 13.12 9.53
C HIS A 70 -1.98 14.07 10.65
N LYS A 71 -2.42 15.34 10.60
CA LYS A 71 -2.10 16.35 11.63
C LYS A 71 -2.77 16.06 12.98
N ASP A 72 -4.00 15.53 12.98
CA ASP A 72 -4.66 15.11 14.23
C ASP A 72 -4.06 13.79 14.77
N GLY A 73 -3.62 12.88 13.90
CA GLY A 73 -2.83 11.70 14.25
C GLY A 73 -3.60 10.55 14.92
N LYS A 74 -4.90 10.71 15.20
CA LYS A 74 -5.71 9.67 15.85
C LYS A 74 -6.25 8.64 14.86
N LEU A 75 -6.58 9.06 13.65
CA LEU A 75 -7.05 8.18 12.58
C LEU A 75 -5.88 7.41 11.97
N GLN A 76 -6.04 6.10 11.80
CA GLN A 76 -5.00 5.21 11.27
C GLN A 76 -5.55 4.36 10.12
N ILE A 77 -4.64 3.81 9.32
CA ILE A 77 -4.99 2.84 8.28
C ILE A 77 -5.51 1.56 8.95
N GLY A 78 -6.58 0.98 8.41
CA GLY A 78 -7.26 -0.20 8.95
C GLY A 78 -8.40 0.11 9.92
N ASP A 79 -8.59 1.39 10.28
CA ASP A 79 -9.71 1.83 11.10
C ASP A 79 -11.06 1.64 10.38
N LYS A 80 -12.07 1.13 11.08
CA LYS A 80 -13.44 1.01 10.57
C LYS A 80 -14.21 2.31 10.88
N LEU A 81 -14.75 2.96 9.85
CA LEU A 81 -15.63 4.12 10.01
C LEU A 81 -17.06 3.65 10.28
N LEU A 82 -17.60 4.03 11.42
CA LEU A 82 -18.95 3.69 11.86
C LEU A 82 -19.94 4.82 11.56
N ALA A 83 -19.50 6.08 11.63
CA ALA A 83 -20.35 7.24 11.34
C ALA A 83 -19.54 8.47 10.93
N VAL A 84 -20.21 9.35 10.18
CA VAL A 84 -19.73 10.69 9.81
C VAL A 84 -20.80 11.70 10.24
N ASN A 85 -20.48 12.55 11.20
CA ASN A 85 -21.40 13.40 11.92
C ASN A 85 -22.59 12.57 12.45
N SER A 86 -23.80 12.84 11.98
CA SER A 86 -25.02 12.12 12.36
C SER A 86 -25.37 10.99 11.39
N VAL A 87 -24.58 10.76 10.33
CA VAL A 87 -24.84 9.73 9.32
C VAL A 87 -24.13 8.43 9.70
N CYS A 88 -24.90 7.35 9.86
CA CYS A 88 -24.37 6.00 10.10
C CYS A 88 -23.78 5.42 8.80
N LEU A 89 -22.67 4.70 8.90
CA LEU A 89 -21.98 4.03 7.79
C LEU A 89 -22.01 2.50 7.89
N GLU A 90 -22.93 1.94 8.68
CA GLU A 90 -23.16 0.49 8.72
C GLU A 90 -23.97 0.05 7.50
N GLU A 91 -23.49 -0.99 6.80
CA GLU A 91 -24.15 -1.59 5.63
C GLU A 91 -24.53 -0.57 4.53
N VAL A 92 -23.71 0.47 4.36
CA VAL A 92 -23.88 1.46 3.28
C VAL A 92 -23.07 1.09 2.04
N THR A 93 -23.47 1.57 0.88
CA THR A 93 -22.66 1.49 -0.34
C THR A 93 -21.41 2.38 -0.23
N HIS A 94 -20.42 2.12 -1.07
CA HIS A 94 -19.20 2.93 -1.12
C HIS A 94 -19.54 4.41 -1.46
N GLU A 95 -20.47 4.61 -2.39
CA GLU A 95 -20.91 5.91 -2.88
C GLU A 95 -21.62 6.72 -1.79
N GLU A 96 -22.45 6.08 -0.98
CA GLU A 96 -23.11 6.71 0.17
C GLU A 96 -22.09 7.17 1.20
N ALA A 97 -21.09 6.35 1.51
CA ALA A 97 -20.01 6.73 2.43
C ALA A 97 -19.17 7.92 1.90
N VAL A 98 -18.84 7.91 0.61
CA VAL A 98 -18.15 9.03 -0.05
C VAL A 98 -19.02 10.30 -0.02
N THR A 99 -20.31 10.16 -0.28
CA THR A 99 -21.27 11.27 -0.25
C THR A 99 -21.37 11.86 1.15
N ALA A 100 -21.48 11.03 2.19
CA ALA A 100 -21.51 11.46 3.58
C ALA A 100 -20.24 12.23 3.98
N LEU A 101 -19.06 11.78 3.56
CA LEU A 101 -17.78 12.45 3.83
C LEU A 101 -17.58 13.76 3.05
N LYS A 102 -18.12 13.84 1.83
CA LYS A 102 -18.07 15.06 1.01
C LYS A 102 -19.05 16.10 1.52
N ASN A 103 -20.28 15.68 1.86
CA ASN A 103 -21.38 16.53 2.32
C ASN A 103 -21.29 16.85 3.82
N THR A 104 -20.12 17.29 4.26
CA THR A 104 -19.91 17.81 5.62
C THR A 104 -19.39 19.24 5.55
N SER A 105 -19.63 19.99 6.62
CA SER A 105 -19.01 21.31 6.82
C SER A 105 -17.52 21.17 7.17
N ASP A 106 -16.88 22.30 7.48
CA ASP A 106 -15.47 22.36 7.84
C ASP A 106 -15.13 21.49 9.05
N PHE A 107 -16.09 21.29 9.97
CA PHE A 107 -15.94 20.39 11.11
C PHE A 107 -16.61 19.06 10.83
N VAL A 108 -15.86 17.97 11.05
CA VAL A 108 -16.35 16.61 10.83
C VAL A 108 -16.06 15.77 12.07
N TYR A 109 -17.11 15.14 12.58
CA TYR A 109 -17.04 14.17 13.66
C TYR A 109 -17.08 12.77 13.07
N LEU A 110 -16.04 11.98 13.28
CA LEU A 110 -15.97 10.60 12.84
C LEU A 110 -16.13 9.69 14.04
N LYS A 111 -17.02 8.70 13.95
CA LYS A 111 -17.07 7.59 14.88
C LYS A 111 -16.33 6.41 14.28
N VAL A 112 -15.32 5.91 14.97
CA VAL A 112 -14.34 4.98 14.41
C VAL A 112 -14.13 3.80 15.36
N ALA A 113 -14.14 2.58 14.83
CA ALA A 113 -13.74 1.36 15.52
C ALA A 113 -12.26 1.04 15.22
N LYS A 114 -11.45 0.95 16.27
CA LYS A 114 -10.06 0.50 16.18
C LYS A 114 -10.00 -1.02 16.27
N PRO A 115 -9.36 -1.73 15.31
CA PRO A 115 -9.03 -3.13 15.50
C PRO A 115 -8.06 -3.24 16.69
N THR A 116 -8.44 -3.98 17.74
CA THR A 116 -7.52 -4.24 18.85
C THR A 116 -6.41 -5.14 18.36
N THR A 117 -5.25 -4.55 18.09
CA THR A 117 -3.99 -5.28 17.96
C THR A 117 -3.60 -5.79 19.34
N SER A 118 -3.96 -7.04 19.65
CA SER A 118 -3.23 -7.78 20.67
C SER A 118 -1.83 -8.01 20.12
N SER A 119 -0.89 -7.16 20.52
CA SER A 119 0.53 -7.28 20.24
C SER A 119 1.05 -8.60 20.81
N GLN A 120 1.19 -9.63 19.97
CA GLN A 120 2.18 -10.71 20.18
C GLN A 120 2.75 -11.11 18.82
N SER A 121 4.01 -10.72 18.63
CA SER A 121 4.98 -11.32 17.75
C SER A 121 5.04 -12.84 17.94
N VAL A 122 5.00 -13.60 16.84
CA VAL A 122 5.93 -14.72 16.58
C VAL A 122 5.82 -15.10 15.11
N ASP A 123 6.98 -15.14 14.47
CA ASP A 123 7.25 -15.80 13.19
C ASP A 123 6.62 -17.19 13.11
N ASN A 124 6.17 -17.59 11.91
CA ASN A 124 6.38 -18.95 11.40
C ASN A 124 5.95 -19.04 9.93
N TYR A 125 6.97 -19.04 9.07
CA TYR A 125 6.95 -19.64 7.74
C TYR A 125 6.44 -21.07 7.79
N VAL A 126 5.49 -21.45 6.93
CA VAL A 126 5.46 -22.76 6.23
C VAL A 126 4.49 -22.66 5.03
N SER A 127 5.01 -22.79 3.80
CA SER A 127 4.28 -23.32 2.63
C SER A 127 4.34 -24.85 2.67
N PRO A 128 3.35 -25.62 2.16
CA PRO A 128 3.54 -26.20 0.81
C PRO A 128 2.27 -26.56 -0.01
N SER A 129 2.40 -26.41 -1.34
CA SER A 129 2.21 -27.38 -2.44
C SER A 129 1.01 -28.36 -2.52
N SER A 130 0.18 -28.13 -3.56
CA SER A 130 -0.33 -29.03 -4.64
C SER A 130 -0.68 -30.52 -4.40
N CYS A 131 -1.86 -30.96 -4.87
CA CYS A 131 -2.05 -32.13 -5.79
C CYS A 131 -3.52 -32.37 -6.22
N LEU A 132 -3.68 -33.05 -7.37
CA LEU A 132 -4.85 -33.18 -8.26
C LEU A 132 -5.86 -34.31 -7.91
N GLY A 133 -7.10 -34.21 -8.43
CA GLY A 133 -7.68 -35.29 -9.26
C GLY A 133 -9.03 -35.97 -8.89
N GLN A 134 -10.07 -35.63 -9.66
CA GLN A 134 -11.11 -36.48 -10.32
C GLN A 134 -12.36 -37.06 -9.59
N THR A 135 -13.45 -37.11 -10.39
CA THR A 135 -14.89 -37.39 -10.18
C THR A 135 -15.25 -38.89 -10.30
N PRO A 136 -16.51 -39.36 -9.98
CA PRO A 136 -17.63 -39.38 -10.97
C PRO A 136 -19.11 -39.34 -10.45
N THR A 137 -19.99 -38.72 -11.26
CA THR A 137 -21.40 -39.06 -11.70
C THR A 137 -22.60 -39.41 -10.76
N SER A 138 -23.59 -38.49 -10.70
CA SER A 138 -25.10 -38.54 -10.90
C SER A 138 -26.04 -39.60 -10.25
N PRO A 139 -27.40 -39.40 -10.10
CA PRO A 139 -28.33 -38.47 -10.80
C PRO A 139 -29.46 -37.70 -10.02
N ALA A 140 -29.89 -36.59 -10.63
CA ALA A 140 -31.14 -35.78 -10.66
C ALA A 140 -32.35 -35.97 -9.69
N ARG A 141 -32.88 -34.83 -9.17
CA ARG A 141 -34.27 -34.35 -9.43
C ARG A 141 -34.61 -32.93 -8.88
N TYR A 142 -35.00 -32.05 -9.82
CA TYR A 142 -35.92 -30.88 -9.79
C TYR A 142 -36.16 -30.03 -8.51
N SER A 143 -35.83 -28.73 -8.61
CA SER A 143 -36.61 -27.53 -8.17
C SER A 143 -35.94 -26.22 -8.65
N PRO A 144 -36.66 -25.09 -8.78
CA PRO A 144 -36.34 -24.03 -9.74
C PRO A 144 -35.25 -23.05 -9.29
N ILE A 145 -34.58 -22.49 -10.30
CA ILE A 145 -33.31 -21.75 -10.28
C ILE A 145 -33.44 -20.37 -9.61
N SER A 146 -32.69 -20.16 -8.53
CA SER A 146 -32.18 -18.84 -8.12
C SER A 146 -30.68 -18.79 -8.41
N LYS A 147 -30.24 -18.06 -9.44
CA LYS A 147 -28.82 -17.89 -9.81
C LYS A 147 -28.10 -16.88 -8.90
N ALA A 148 -28.15 -17.13 -7.60
CA ALA A 148 -27.20 -16.60 -6.63
C ALA A 148 -26.72 -17.82 -5.84
N VAL A 149 -25.40 -18.00 -5.71
CA VAL A 149 -24.71 -19.18 -5.17
C VAL A 149 -24.36 -20.25 -6.22
N LEU A 150 -23.40 -19.92 -7.08
CA LEU A 150 -22.32 -20.85 -7.47
C LEU A 150 -21.08 -20.24 -6.81
N GLY A 151 -20.51 -20.85 -5.76
CA GLY A 151 -19.63 -21.99 -5.92
C GLY A 151 -18.32 -21.48 -6.53
N ASP A 152 -17.29 -21.26 -5.71
CA ASP A 152 -15.92 -20.88 -6.11
C ASP A 152 -15.18 -22.03 -6.83
N ASP A 153 -15.91 -22.89 -7.53
CA ASP A 153 -15.39 -23.97 -8.34
C ASP A 153 -15.68 -23.64 -9.81
N GLU A 154 -14.60 -23.48 -10.57
CA GLU A 154 -14.56 -23.37 -12.04
C GLU A 154 -14.71 -21.96 -12.64
N ILE A 155 -13.98 -20.97 -12.11
CA ILE A 155 -13.48 -19.91 -13.00
C ILE A 155 -12.45 -20.58 -13.91
N THR A 156 -12.88 -21.02 -15.09
CA THR A 156 -11.97 -21.58 -16.09
C THR A 156 -10.86 -20.57 -16.31
N ARG A 157 -9.60 -20.98 -16.09
CA ARG A 157 -8.41 -20.15 -16.42
C ARG A 157 -8.26 -19.94 -17.92
N GLU A 158 -9.23 -20.38 -18.72
CA GLU A 158 -9.26 -20.21 -20.16
C GLU A 158 -9.61 -18.76 -20.55
N PRO A 159 -9.07 -18.26 -21.67
CA PRO A 159 -9.47 -16.98 -22.23
C PRO A 159 -10.97 -16.95 -22.54
N ARG A 160 -11.68 -15.93 -22.02
CA ARG A 160 -13.10 -15.70 -22.24
C ARG A 160 -13.33 -14.45 -23.08
N LYS A 161 -14.29 -14.53 -23.99
CA LYS A 161 -14.73 -13.42 -24.85
C LYS A 161 -15.92 -12.73 -24.21
N VAL A 162 -15.72 -11.48 -23.80
CA VAL A 162 -16.69 -10.61 -23.12
C VAL A 162 -17.10 -9.50 -24.08
N VAL A 163 -18.39 -9.15 -24.16
CA VAL A 163 -18.85 -8.01 -24.96
C VAL A 163 -19.43 -6.96 -24.03
N LEU A 164 -18.78 -5.79 -23.98
CA LEU A 164 -19.22 -4.66 -23.18
C LEU A 164 -19.76 -3.55 -24.07
N HIS A 165 -20.80 -2.88 -23.57
CA HIS A 165 -21.30 -1.66 -24.19
C HIS A 165 -20.80 -0.46 -23.39
N ARG A 166 -20.22 0.52 -24.07
CA ARG A 166 -19.65 1.72 -23.45
C ARG A 166 -20.77 2.57 -22.84
N GLY A 167 -20.64 2.83 -21.54
CA GLY A 167 -21.52 3.73 -20.79
C GLY A 167 -21.01 5.17 -20.80
N SER A 168 -21.67 6.04 -20.03
CA SER A 168 -21.32 7.46 -19.90
C SER A 168 -19.91 7.71 -19.35
N THR A 169 -19.39 6.76 -18.55
CA THR A 169 -18.05 6.82 -17.94
C THR A 169 -17.03 5.91 -18.63
N GLY A 170 -17.36 5.35 -19.80
CA GLY A 170 -16.51 4.39 -20.51
C GLY A 170 -16.93 2.94 -20.26
N LEU A 171 -15.96 2.03 -20.14
CA LEU A 171 -16.21 0.58 -19.98
C LEU A 171 -16.31 0.14 -18.51
N GLY A 172 -15.99 1.01 -17.55
CA GLY A 172 -16.12 0.71 -16.13
C GLY A 172 -15.02 -0.16 -15.54
N PHE A 173 -13.79 -0.09 -16.04
CA PHE A 173 -12.63 -0.73 -15.43
C PHE A 173 -11.34 0.05 -15.71
N ASN A 174 -10.32 -0.16 -14.87
CA ASN A 174 -8.98 0.41 -15.05
C ASN A 174 -7.99 -0.67 -15.49
N ILE A 175 -6.99 -0.27 -16.28
CA ILE A 175 -5.89 -1.12 -16.70
C ILE A 175 -4.55 -0.68 -16.12
N VAL A 176 -3.65 -1.64 -15.92
CA VAL A 176 -2.25 -1.44 -15.50
C VAL A 176 -1.34 -2.41 -16.27
N GLY A 177 -0.03 -2.23 -16.17
CA GLY A 177 0.96 -3.04 -16.90
C GLY A 177 1.23 -2.52 -18.30
N GLY A 178 1.89 -3.33 -19.13
CA GLY A 178 2.39 -2.93 -20.46
C GLY A 178 3.78 -2.29 -20.46
N GLU A 179 4.46 -2.25 -19.31
CA GLU A 179 5.87 -1.85 -19.17
C GLU A 179 6.76 -3.09 -19.05
N ASP A 180 7.99 -3.04 -19.56
CA ASP A 180 8.99 -4.12 -19.47
C ASP A 180 8.52 -5.53 -19.92
N GLY A 181 7.54 -5.59 -20.83
CA GLY A 181 6.97 -6.87 -21.31
C GLY A 181 5.93 -7.49 -20.37
N GLU A 182 5.53 -6.78 -19.32
CA GLU A 182 4.41 -7.17 -18.46
C GLU A 182 3.07 -7.09 -19.23
N GLY A 183 2.16 -8.02 -18.96
CA GLY A 183 0.83 -8.02 -19.57
C GLY A 183 -0.04 -6.81 -19.17
N ILE A 184 -1.12 -6.59 -19.90
CA ILE A 184 -2.15 -5.60 -19.55
C ILE A 184 -3.17 -6.26 -18.62
N PHE A 185 -3.34 -5.74 -17.41
CA PHE A 185 -4.23 -6.31 -16.40
C PHE A 185 -5.33 -5.34 -15.98
N ILE A 186 -6.50 -5.88 -15.63
CA ILE A 186 -7.56 -5.12 -14.97
C ILE A 186 -7.20 -4.95 -13.48
N SER A 187 -6.99 -3.71 -13.05
CA SER A 187 -6.65 -3.38 -11.66
C SER A 187 -7.88 -3.05 -10.81
N PHE A 188 -8.95 -2.60 -11.45
CA PHE A 188 -10.17 -2.15 -10.79
C PHE A 188 -11.37 -2.26 -11.71
N ILE A 189 -12.53 -2.59 -11.15
CA ILE A 189 -13.82 -2.56 -11.83
C ILE A 189 -14.70 -1.56 -11.08
N LEU A 190 -15.27 -0.63 -11.85
CA LEU A 190 -16.18 0.39 -11.34
C LEU A 190 -17.55 -0.24 -11.08
N ALA A 191 -17.95 -0.30 -9.82
CA ALA A 191 -19.27 -0.75 -9.42
C ALA A 191 -20.38 0.02 -10.15
N GLY A 192 -21.40 -0.69 -10.62
CA GLY A 192 -22.48 -0.16 -11.46
C GLY A 192 -22.06 0.25 -12.87
N GLY A 193 -20.78 0.12 -13.23
CA GLY A 193 -20.28 0.34 -14.58
C GLY A 193 -20.53 -0.86 -15.52
N PRO A 194 -20.34 -0.70 -16.84
CA PRO A 194 -20.64 -1.77 -17.80
C PRO A 194 -19.91 -3.10 -17.54
N ALA A 195 -18.65 -3.06 -17.11
CA ALA A 195 -17.88 -4.26 -16.77
C ALA A 195 -18.36 -4.95 -15.48
N ASP A 196 -18.87 -4.19 -14.51
CA ASP A 196 -19.46 -4.75 -13.29
C ASP A 196 -20.81 -5.41 -13.60
N LEU A 197 -21.67 -4.69 -14.35
CA LEU A 197 -22.99 -5.16 -14.75
C LEU A 197 -22.93 -6.41 -15.64
N SER A 198 -21.84 -6.63 -16.39
CA SER A 198 -21.67 -7.88 -17.13
C SER A 198 -21.34 -9.06 -16.21
N GLY A 199 -20.63 -8.82 -15.10
CA GLY A 199 -20.14 -9.86 -14.18
C GLY A 199 -19.06 -10.78 -14.76
N GLU A 200 -18.63 -10.53 -16.00
CA GLU A 200 -17.71 -11.41 -16.74
C GLU A 200 -16.23 -10.99 -16.59
N LEU A 201 -15.96 -9.72 -16.29
CA LEU A 201 -14.60 -9.23 -16.01
C LEU A 201 -14.34 -9.18 -14.52
N ARG A 202 -13.08 -9.37 -14.13
CA ARG A 202 -12.63 -9.32 -12.73
C ARG A 202 -11.26 -8.65 -12.60
N LYS A 203 -10.99 -8.11 -11.41
CA LYS A 203 -9.64 -7.68 -11.02
C LYS A 203 -8.66 -8.85 -11.18
N GLY A 204 -7.52 -8.61 -11.83
CA GLY A 204 -6.53 -9.64 -12.14
C GLY A 204 -6.75 -10.38 -13.46
N ASP A 205 -7.76 -10.02 -14.24
CA ASP A 205 -7.85 -10.45 -15.63
C ASP A 205 -6.75 -9.80 -16.47
N ARG A 206 -6.00 -10.63 -17.20
CA ARG A 206 -5.11 -10.18 -18.28
C ARG A 206 -5.93 -9.99 -19.55
N ILE A 207 -5.87 -8.81 -20.14
CA ILE A 207 -6.50 -8.52 -21.42
C ILE A 207 -5.59 -9.08 -22.53
N ILE A 208 -6.12 -10.05 -23.26
CA ILE A 208 -5.45 -10.69 -24.39
C ILE A 208 -5.71 -9.90 -25.67
N SER A 209 -6.96 -9.49 -25.91
CA SER A 209 -7.28 -8.69 -27.09
C SER A 209 -8.50 -7.80 -26.85
N VAL A 210 -8.58 -6.73 -27.62
CA VAL A 210 -9.73 -5.83 -27.68
C VAL A 210 -10.16 -5.70 -29.14
N ASN A 211 -11.39 -6.09 -29.43
CA ASN A 211 -11.90 -6.35 -30.76
C ASN A 211 -10.95 -7.29 -31.51
N SER A 212 -10.37 -6.81 -32.61
CA SER A 212 -9.41 -7.56 -33.42
C SER A 212 -7.95 -7.21 -33.12
N VAL A 213 -7.69 -6.39 -32.11
CA VAL A 213 -6.33 -5.94 -31.73
C VAL A 213 -5.79 -6.83 -30.63
N ASP A 214 -4.68 -7.54 -30.91
CA ASP A 214 -3.95 -8.34 -29.92
C ASP A 214 -3.15 -7.43 -28.97
N LEU A 215 -3.26 -7.69 -27.67
CA LEU A 215 -2.65 -6.93 -26.59
C LEU A 215 -1.68 -7.74 -25.74
N ARG A 216 -1.35 -8.99 -26.12
CA ARG A 216 -0.45 -9.86 -25.34
C ARG A 216 0.92 -9.24 -25.05
N ALA A 217 1.45 -8.47 -26.00
CA ALA A 217 2.73 -7.79 -25.93
C ALA A 217 2.59 -6.27 -26.19
N ALA A 218 1.40 -5.72 -26.01
CA ALA A 218 1.14 -4.30 -26.25
C ALA A 218 1.65 -3.44 -25.08
N SER A 219 2.08 -2.21 -25.40
CA SER A 219 2.36 -1.20 -24.38
C SER A 219 1.06 -0.72 -23.70
N HIS A 220 1.21 -0.06 -22.56
CA HIS A 220 0.08 0.57 -21.87
C HIS A 220 -0.70 1.51 -22.79
N GLU A 221 0.02 2.35 -23.53
CA GLU A 221 -0.57 3.35 -24.45
C GLU A 221 -1.31 2.67 -25.60
N GLN A 222 -0.76 1.60 -26.16
CA GLN A 222 -1.39 0.84 -27.23
C GLN A 222 -2.70 0.20 -26.75
N ALA A 223 -2.70 -0.40 -25.56
CA ALA A 223 -3.90 -0.99 -24.96
C ALA A 223 -4.96 0.08 -24.65
N ALA A 224 -4.55 1.22 -24.08
CA ALA A 224 -5.44 2.35 -23.82
C ALA A 224 -6.04 2.92 -25.11
N ALA A 225 -5.24 3.05 -26.17
CA ALA A 225 -5.71 3.50 -27.48
C ALA A 225 -6.70 2.51 -28.10
N ALA A 226 -6.42 1.20 -28.04
CA ALA A 226 -7.33 0.16 -28.52
C ALA A 226 -8.68 0.22 -27.79
N LEU A 227 -8.68 0.32 -26.45
CA LEU A 227 -9.90 0.43 -25.65
C LEU A 227 -10.68 1.72 -25.93
N LYS A 228 -10.00 2.86 -26.13
CA LYS A 228 -10.64 4.15 -26.45
C LYS A 228 -11.25 4.15 -27.85
N ASN A 229 -10.57 3.56 -28.83
CA ASN A 229 -10.99 3.54 -30.23
C ASN A 229 -11.91 2.37 -30.59
N ALA A 230 -12.18 1.44 -29.67
CA ALA A 230 -13.01 0.26 -29.90
C ALA A 230 -14.50 0.54 -30.18
N GLY A 231 -14.95 1.80 -30.10
CA GLY A 231 -16.33 2.19 -30.37
C GLY A 231 -17.31 1.88 -29.23
N GLN A 232 -18.59 1.75 -29.58
CA GLN A 232 -19.68 1.61 -28.60
C GLN A 232 -19.82 0.19 -28.05
N ALA A 233 -19.64 -0.84 -28.90
CA ALA A 233 -19.63 -2.23 -28.50
C ALA A 233 -18.19 -2.75 -28.58
N VAL A 234 -17.65 -3.16 -27.43
CA VAL A 234 -16.24 -3.56 -27.29
C VAL A 234 -16.19 -5.02 -26.91
N THR A 235 -15.59 -5.82 -27.79
CA THR A 235 -15.29 -7.23 -27.53
C THR A 235 -13.94 -7.34 -26.84
N ILE A 236 -13.85 -8.02 -25.71
CA ILE A 236 -12.61 -8.18 -24.95
C ILE A 236 -12.36 -9.67 -24.79
N VAL A 237 -11.17 -10.15 -25.15
CA VAL A 237 -10.72 -11.47 -24.73
C VAL A 237 -9.87 -11.30 -23.49
N ALA A 238 -10.32 -11.82 -22.36
CA ALA A 238 -9.66 -11.69 -21.06
C ALA A 238 -9.38 -13.07 -20.46
N GLN A 239 -8.30 -13.20 -19.71
CA GLN A 239 -7.93 -14.44 -19.02
C GLN A 239 -7.62 -14.14 -17.56
N TYR A 240 -8.27 -14.85 -16.65
CA TYR A 240 -8.03 -14.65 -15.22
C TYR A 240 -6.65 -15.19 -14.81
N ARG A 241 -5.77 -14.28 -14.38
CA ARG A 241 -4.35 -14.56 -14.04
C ARG A 241 -3.98 -13.95 -12.69
N PRO A 242 -4.62 -14.38 -11.59
CA PRO A 242 -4.41 -13.77 -10.28
C PRO A 242 -2.97 -13.87 -9.80
N GLU A 243 -2.25 -14.97 -10.07
CA GLU A 243 -0.86 -15.12 -9.61
C GLU A 243 0.13 -14.21 -10.35
N GLU A 244 -0.09 -13.95 -11.64
CA GLU A 244 0.70 -12.98 -12.41
C GLU A 244 0.40 -11.56 -11.92
N TYR A 245 -0.88 -11.24 -11.74
CA TYR A 245 -1.30 -9.94 -11.25
C TYR A 245 -0.79 -9.64 -9.82
N SER A 246 -0.81 -10.61 -8.91
CA SER A 246 -0.27 -10.44 -7.56
C SER A 246 1.24 -10.17 -7.54
N ARG A 247 2.01 -10.83 -8.43
CA ARG A 247 3.45 -10.53 -8.58
C ARG A 247 3.68 -9.12 -9.11
N PHE A 248 2.86 -8.68 -10.05
CA PHE A 248 2.88 -7.30 -10.54
C PHE A 248 2.58 -6.30 -9.41
N GLU A 249 1.51 -6.51 -8.63
CA GLU A 249 1.17 -5.65 -7.49
C GLU A 249 2.30 -5.59 -6.45
N ALA A 250 2.93 -6.73 -6.15
CA ALA A 250 4.09 -6.79 -5.23
C ALA A 250 5.28 -5.98 -5.77
N LYS A 251 5.63 -6.11 -7.06
CA LYS A 251 6.72 -5.35 -7.69
C LYS A 251 6.47 -3.83 -7.62
N ILE A 252 5.24 -3.41 -7.89
CA ILE A 252 4.84 -2.00 -7.77
C ILE A 252 4.87 -1.53 -6.31
N HIS A 253 4.45 -2.37 -5.37
CA HIS A 253 4.52 -2.08 -3.94
C HIS A 253 5.96 -1.89 -3.49
N ASP A 254 6.86 -2.82 -3.82
CA ASP A 254 8.28 -2.75 -3.45
C ASP A 254 8.96 -1.53 -4.06
N LEU A 255 8.68 -1.21 -5.34
CA LEU A 255 9.21 -0.01 -5.99
C LEU A 255 8.69 1.26 -5.31
N ARG A 256 7.40 1.31 -4.99
CA ARG A 256 6.80 2.43 -4.27
C ARG A 256 7.39 2.58 -2.87
N GLU A 257 7.63 1.48 -2.17
CA GLU A 257 8.26 1.47 -0.85
C GLU A 257 9.71 1.94 -0.94
N GLN A 258 10.48 1.50 -1.95
CA GLN A 258 11.82 2.02 -2.22
C GLN A 258 11.80 3.53 -2.49
N MET A 259 10.84 4.02 -3.28
CA MET A 259 10.68 5.46 -3.55
C MET A 259 10.23 6.23 -2.30
N MET A 260 9.33 5.68 -1.49
CA MET A 260 8.83 6.32 -0.28
C MET A 260 9.91 6.37 0.81
N ASN A 261 10.69 5.28 0.96
CA ASN A 261 11.85 5.21 1.84
C ASN A 261 12.99 6.15 1.38
N SER A 262 13.04 6.49 0.09
CA SER A 262 13.97 7.50 -0.43
C SER A 262 13.53 8.95 -0.15
N SER A 263 12.25 9.20 0.15
CA SER A 263 11.72 10.53 0.53
C SER A 263 11.53 10.75 2.03
N VAL A 264 11.38 9.70 2.85
CA VAL A 264 11.24 9.83 4.32
C VAL A 264 12.55 9.70 5.12
N SER A 265 13.70 9.63 4.45
CA SER A 265 15.03 9.64 5.10
C SER A 265 15.48 11.04 5.58
N SER A 266 14.55 11.86 6.11
CA SER A 266 14.89 13.04 6.92
C SER A 266 14.65 12.85 8.43
N GLY A 267 14.18 11.67 8.85
CA GLY A 267 14.01 11.34 10.26
C GLY A 267 14.59 9.97 10.61
N SER A 268 15.91 9.91 10.82
CA SER A 268 16.63 8.72 11.31
C SER A 268 16.74 7.54 10.33
N GLY A 269 17.61 7.69 9.32
CA GLY A 269 18.08 6.57 8.49
C GLY A 269 19.44 6.93 7.89
N SER A 270 20.42 6.04 8.04
CA SER A 270 21.82 6.16 7.63
C SER A 270 21.98 6.91 6.29
N LEU A 271 22.72 8.03 6.30
CA LEU A 271 23.09 8.76 5.09
C LEU A 271 24.09 7.92 4.30
N ARG A 272 23.63 7.00 3.47
CA ARG A 272 24.54 6.22 2.61
C ARG A 272 24.91 7.05 1.39
N THR A 273 26.18 7.45 1.28
CA THR A 273 26.73 7.94 0.02
C THR A 273 26.85 6.76 -0.95
N SER A 274 26.45 6.95 -2.19
CA SER A 274 26.62 5.97 -3.27
C SER A 274 27.51 6.60 -4.33
N GLN A 275 28.28 5.81 -5.10
CA GLN A 275 29.13 6.34 -6.18
C GLN A 275 28.36 7.19 -7.22
N LYS A 276 27.03 7.09 -7.29
CA LYS A 276 26.16 7.90 -8.18
C LYS A 276 25.56 9.16 -7.51
N ARG A 277 25.80 9.42 -6.22
CA ARG A 277 25.23 10.56 -5.47
C ARG A 277 26.29 11.18 -4.54
N SER A 278 26.84 12.33 -4.94
CA SER A 278 27.68 13.18 -4.10
C SER A 278 26.84 13.92 -3.06
N LEU A 279 27.34 14.01 -1.83
CA LEU A 279 26.67 14.69 -0.71
C LEU A 279 27.51 15.88 -0.27
N TYR A 280 27.00 17.10 -0.41
CA TYR A 280 27.64 18.31 0.11
C TYR A 280 26.87 18.83 1.33
N VAL A 281 27.59 19.17 2.40
CA VAL A 281 27.01 19.68 3.64
C VAL A 281 27.63 21.02 4.00
N ARG A 282 26.82 21.93 4.55
CA ARG A 282 27.31 23.20 5.10
C ARG A 282 27.48 23.06 6.61
N ALA A 283 28.66 23.39 7.13
CA ALA A 283 28.93 23.40 8.55
C ALA A 283 28.10 24.48 9.27
N LEU A 284 27.42 24.09 10.34
CA LEU A 284 26.60 24.99 11.17
C LEU A 284 27.23 25.27 12.55
N PHE A 285 28.48 24.84 12.74
CA PHE A 285 29.28 25.05 13.95
C PHE A 285 30.77 24.88 13.60
N ASP A 286 31.65 25.32 14.50
CA ASP A 286 33.09 25.09 14.38
C ASP A 286 33.46 23.72 14.97
N TYR A 287 34.27 22.97 14.24
CA TYR A 287 34.81 21.69 14.70
C TYR A 287 36.33 21.71 14.73
N ASP A 288 36.86 21.48 15.94
CA ASP A 288 38.28 21.39 16.22
C ASP A 288 38.59 19.95 16.64
N LYS A 289 39.29 19.23 15.76
CA LYS A 289 39.67 17.83 15.95
C LYS A 289 40.51 17.59 17.19
N THR A 290 41.24 18.61 17.68
CA THR A 290 42.07 18.48 18.89
C THR A 290 41.25 18.40 20.17
N LYS A 291 39.96 18.79 20.11
CA LYS A 291 39.03 18.78 21.25
C LYS A 291 38.14 17.53 21.32
N ASP A 292 38.20 16.63 20.34
CA ASP A 292 37.41 15.39 20.33
C ASP A 292 38.33 14.17 20.55
N SER A 293 38.40 13.69 21.79
CA SER A 293 39.23 12.54 22.18
C SER A 293 38.72 11.19 21.65
N GLY A 294 37.57 11.15 20.96
CA GLY A 294 36.97 9.93 20.41
C GLY A 294 37.21 9.71 18.91
N LEU A 295 38.15 10.44 18.32
CA LEU A 295 38.43 10.47 16.89
C LEU A 295 39.08 9.14 16.41
N PRO A 296 38.54 8.44 15.40
CA PRO A 296 39.05 7.15 14.97
C PRO A 296 40.27 7.24 14.03
N SER A 297 40.46 8.36 13.33
CA SER A 297 41.51 8.56 12.33
C SER A 297 41.76 10.07 12.08
N GLN A 298 42.44 10.46 10.99
CA GLN A 298 42.76 11.86 10.69
C GLN A 298 41.48 12.71 10.60
N GLY A 299 41.24 13.51 11.64
CA GLY A 299 40.11 14.43 11.70
C GLY A 299 40.30 15.59 10.74
N LEU A 300 39.19 16.04 10.16
CA LEU A 300 39.13 17.23 9.32
C LEU A 300 38.57 18.39 10.15
N ASN A 301 39.33 19.47 10.30
CA ASN A 301 38.86 20.70 10.92
C ASN A 301 37.93 21.45 9.97
N PHE A 302 36.91 22.11 10.51
CA PHE A 302 36.06 23.01 9.72
C PHE A 302 35.49 24.12 10.60
N ARG A 303 35.10 25.22 9.96
CA ARG A 303 34.46 26.37 10.59
C ARG A 303 33.01 26.49 10.16
N PHE A 304 32.23 27.24 10.93
CA PHE A 304 30.88 27.64 10.56
C PHE A 304 30.86 28.23 9.15
N GLY A 305 29.96 27.72 8.31
CA GLY A 305 29.79 28.18 6.92
C GLY A 305 30.58 27.39 5.89
N ASP A 306 31.58 26.61 6.28
CA ASP A 306 32.36 25.78 5.34
C ASP A 306 31.47 24.77 4.61
N ILE A 307 31.78 24.51 3.35
CA ILE A 307 31.14 23.45 2.55
C ILE A 307 32.07 22.24 2.55
N LEU A 308 31.51 21.08 2.89
CA LEU A 308 32.22 19.81 2.97
C LEU A 308 31.58 18.83 1.98
N HIS A 309 32.40 18.22 1.13
CA HIS A 309 31.98 17.10 0.30
C HIS A 309 32.16 15.81 1.11
N VAL A 310 31.04 15.17 1.42
CA VAL A 310 30.97 13.89 2.13
C VAL A 310 31.16 12.75 1.14
N ILE A 311 32.29 12.05 1.30
CA ILE A 311 32.70 10.92 0.48
C ILE A 311 32.03 9.64 0.98
N ASN A 312 31.99 9.47 2.31
CA ASN A 312 31.39 8.31 2.95
C ASN A 312 30.65 8.69 4.23
N ALA A 313 29.35 8.41 4.27
CA ALA A 313 28.50 8.60 5.46
C ALA A 313 27.85 7.30 5.98
N SER A 314 28.43 6.15 5.62
CA SER A 314 27.94 4.84 6.06
C SER A 314 28.08 4.60 7.57
N ASP A 315 29.04 5.25 8.22
CA ASP A 315 29.30 5.15 9.66
C ASP A 315 28.43 6.14 10.46
N ASP A 316 27.88 5.63 11.56
CA ASP A 316 26.89 6.33 12.39
C ASP A 316 27.51 7.42 13.26
N GLU A 317 28.82 7.40 13.50
CA GLU A 317 29.53 8.33 14.37
C GLU A 317 30.48 9.26 13.58
N TRP A 318 31.08 8.77 12.49
CA TRP A 318 32.13 9.49 11.76
C TRP A 318 31.94 9.43 10.25
N TRP A 319 31.92 10.57 9.56
CA TRP A 319 31.84 10.63 8.10
C TRP A 319 33.19 10.97 7.49
N GLN A 320 33.54 10.36 6.36
CA GLN A 320 34.69 10.77 5.56
C GLN A 320 34.27 11.93 4.66
N ALA A 321 35.01 13.02 4.73
CA ALA A 321 34.74 14.22 3.96
C ALA A 321 36.02 14.94 3.56
N ARG A 322 35.89 15.89 2.64
CA ARG A 322 36.92 16.86 2.28
C ARG A 322 36.34 18.26 2.19
N GLN A 323 37.16 19.27 2.40
CA GLN A 323 36.73 20.66 2.30
C GLN A 323 36.56 21.07 0.84
N VAL A 324 35.53 21.87 0.57
CA VAL A 324 35.33 22.53 -0.72
C VAL A 324 35.72 23.99 -0.57
N THR A 325 36.78 24.40 -1.25
CA THR A 325 37.22 25.79 -1.34
C THR A 325 36.67 26.43 -2.61
N PRO A 326 36.70 27.77 -2.73
CA PRO A 326 36.31 28.45 -3.97
C PRO A 326 37.11 28.00 -5.21
N ASP A 327 38.35 27.52 -5.00
CA ASP A 327 39.25 27.03 -6.04
C ASP A 327 39.04 25.55 -6.40
N GLY A 328 38.14 24.85 -5.70
CA GLY A 328 37.80 23.45 -5.96
C GLY A 328 37.70 22.58 -4.70
N GLU A 329 37.65 21.27 -4.88
CA GLU A 329 37.65 20.33 -3.75
C GLU A 329 39.09 20.07 -3.30
N SER A 330 39.34 20.16 -1.99
CA SER A 330 40.66 19.85 -1.42
C SER A 330 41.03 18.37 -1.62
N ASP A 331 42.31 18.07 -1.81
CA ASP A 331 42.80 16.69 -1.81
C ASP A 331 42.85 16.08 -0.40
N GLU A 332 42.73 16.91 0.64
CA GLU A 332 42.73 16.44 2.02
C GLU A 332 41.36 15.81 2.39
N VAL A 333 41.37 14.49 2.53
CA VAL A 333 40.25 13.71 3.07
C VAL A 333 40.49 13.43 4.54
N GLY A 334 39.50 13.72 5.38
CA GLY A 334 39.53 13.39 6.80
C GLY A 334 38.15 13.05 7.35
N VAL A 335 38.09 12.70 8.63
CA VAL A 335 36.83 12.36 9.30
C VAL A 335 36.21 13.56 10.01
N ILE A 336 34.90 13.71 9.86
CA ILE A 336 34.07 14.70 10.54
C ILE A 336 33.00 13.98 11.38
N PRO A 337 32.51 14.57 12.48
CA PRO A 337 31.44 13.95 13.26
C PRO A 337 30.16 13.85 12.43
N SER A 338 29.50 12.69 12.50
CA SER A 338 28.23 12.48 11.80
C SER A 338 27.14 13.40 12.36
N LYS A 339 26.10 13.67 11.57
CA LYS A 339 24.90 14.37 12.05
C LYS A 339 24.31 13.71 13.30
N ARG A 340 24.26 12.37 13.32
CA ARG A 340 23.71 11.59 14.44
C ARG A 340 24.54 11.78 15.72
N ARG A 341 25.87 11.76 15.62
CA ARG A 341 26.79 11.99 16.74
C ARG A 341 26.61 13.39 17.33
N VAL A 342 26.55 14.42 16.47
CA VAL A 342 26.35 15.82 16.89
C VAL A 342 25.00 16.00 17.59
N GLU A 343 23.91 15.51 16.99
CA GLU A 343 22.57 15.61 17.58
C GLU A 343 22.46 14.87 18.91
N LYS A 344 23.10 13.71 19.05
CA LYS A 344 23.16 12.95 20.30
C LYS A 344 23.90 13.73 21.38
N LYS A 345 25.03 14.36 21.04
CA LYS A 345 25.82 15.19 21.96
C LYS A 345 25.06 16.44 22.40
N GLU A 346 24.39 17.14 21.48
CA GLU A 346 23.54 18.30 21.81
C GLU A 346 22.35 17.90 22.68
N ARG A 347 21.68 16.78 22.35
CA ARG A 347 20.56 16.26 23.17
C ARG A 347 21.01 15.88 24.57
N ALA A 348 22.22 15.34 24.74
CA ALA A 348 22.80 15.06 26.05
C ALA A 348 23.14 16.35 26.81
N ARG A 349 23.72 17.35 26.13
CA ARG A 349 24.05 18.67 26.71
C ARG A 349 22.80 19.40 27.22
N LEU A 350 21.69 19.35 26.48
CA LEU A 350 20.42 19.96 26.89
C LEU A 350 19.76 19.24 28.08
N LYS A 351 20.11 17.97 28.34
CA LYS A 351 19.61 17.21 29.49
C LYS A 351 20.43 17.41 30.77
N THR A 352 21.65 17.91 30.66
CA THR A 352 22.50 18.17 31.83
C THR A 352 22.12 19.51 32.47
N VAL A 353 21.36 19.45 33.55
CA VAL A 353 21.05 20.61 34.41
C VAL A 353 22.31 20.98 35.19
N LYS A 354 22.79 22.22 35.05
CA LYS A 354 23.86 22.77 35.89
C LYS A 354 23.28 23.10 37.26
N PHE A 355 23.72 22.39 38.30
CA PHE A 355 23.60 22.91 39.66
C PHE A 355 24.79 23.86 39.88
N ASN A 356 24.53 25.16 39.89
CA ASN A 356 25.48 26.11 40.47
C ASN A 356 25.30 26.04 41.99
N SER A 357 26.40 25.75 42.70
CA SER A 357 26.54 25.93 44.15
C SER A 357 26.83 27.39 44.48
#